data_AF-A0AAU5ISA5-F1
#
_entry.id   AF-A0AAU5ISA5-F1
#
_cell.length_a   1.000
_cell.length_b   1.000
_cell.length_c   1.000
_cell.angle_alpha   90.00
_cell.angle_beta   90.00
_cell.angle_gamma   90.00
#
_symmetry.space_group_name_H-M   'P 1'
#
loop_
_entity.id
_entity.type
_entity.pdbx_description
1 polymer ?
#
loop_
_entity_poly.entity_id
_entity_poly.type
_entity_poly.pdbx_seq_one_letter_code
_entity_poly.pdbx_strand_id
1 'polypeptide(L)'
;MKEDDGEENGEFSTESNTESNGILTGIWSYLGIGVGLFLMLDYVYSLDLKPGEKPSWEQDVVFCSLLLGPIALLSLLGEELAREIRKGKLSYSTYWSTFFAVTAAVCTFLGITSIEDVKKIFDSWDW
;
A
#
# COMPACT_ATOMS: atom_id res chain seq x y z
N MET A 1 -51.49 10.86 25.53
CA MET A 1 -50.36 11.50 26.24
C MET A 1 -49.11 10.96 25.55
N LYS A 2 -48.33 11.89 24.98
CA LYS A 2 -47.14 11.75 24.11
C LYS A 2 -46.26 10.55 24.45
N GLU A 3 -45.99 9.67 23.48
CA GLU A 3 -45.00 9.73 22.37
C GLU A 3 -43.62 9.23 22.81
N ASP A 4 -43.09 8.45 21.89
CA ASP A 4 -42.05 7.43 21.96
C ASP A 4 -40.71 8.09 21.62
N ASP A 5 -39.81 8.23 22.60
CA ASP A 5 -38.51 8.87 22.43
C ASP A 5 -37.41 7.84 22.71
N GLY A 6 -37.22 6.91 21.78
CA GLY A 6 -36.40 5.74 22.06
C GLY A 6 -35.66 5.12 20.89
N GLU A 7 -35.32 5.81 19.79
CA GLU A 7 -34.54 5.15 18.72
C GLU A 7 -33.96 6.11 17.66
N GLU A 8 -32.96 6.95 17.97
CA GLU A 8 -32.24 7.71 16.90
C GLU A 8 -30.72 7.85 17.08
N ASN A 9 -30.06 7.06 17.94
CA ASN A 9 -28.61 7.17 18.16
C ASN A 9 -27.78 6.00 17.57
N GLY A 10 -28.38 5.13 16.76
CA GLY A 10 -27.73 3.90 16.26
C GLY A 10 -27.12 3.96 14.85
N GLU A 11 -27.62 4.83 13.96
CA GLU A 11 -27.22 4.79 12.54
C GLU A 11 -25.98 5.64 12.23
N PHE A 12 -25.78 6.78 12.93
CA PHE A 12 -24.69 7.71 12.62
C PHE A 12 -23.27 7.17 12.91
N SER A 13 -23.15 6.17 13.80
CA SER A 13 -21.86 5.57 14.13
C SER A 13 -21.38 4.55 13.11
N THR A 14 -22.27 3.96 12.31
CA THR A 14 -21.92 2.82 11.46
C THR A 14 -21.36 3.29 10.10
N GLU A 15 -21.86 4.40 9.58
CA GLU A 15 -21.44 4.96 8.30
C GLU A 15 -20.03 5.57 8.37
N SER A 16 -19.76 6.40 9.39
CA SER A 16 -18.44 7.01 9.60
C SER A 16 -17.32 5.98 9.82
N ASN A 17 -17.62 4.90 10.54
CA ASN A 17 -16.67 3.82 10.74
C ASN A 17 -16.36 3.10 9.42
N THR A 18 -17.37 2.80 8.60
CA THR A 18 -17.17 2.06 7.35
C THR A 18 -16.34 2.85 6.34
N GLU A 19 -16.60 4.16 6.23
CA GLU A 19 -15.84 5.06 5.36
C GLU A 19 -14.39 5.24 5.84
N SER A 20 -14.19 5.47 7.14
CA SER A 20 -12.85 5.56 7.74
C SER A 20 -12.02 4.29 7.50
N ASN A 21 -12.66 3.12 7.56
CA ASN A 21 -12.00 1.83 7.31
C ASN A 21 -11.55 1.66 5.85
N GLY A 22 -12.36 2.12 4.90
CA GLY A 22 -11.99 2.13 3.49
C GLY A 22 -10.78 3.00 3.22
N ILE A 23 -10.72 4.17 3.87
CA ILE A 23 -9.59 5.11 3.76
C ILE A 23 -8.32 4.53 4.40
N LEU A 24 -8.42 3.94 5.60
CA LEU A 24 -7.30 3.32 6.30
C LEU A 24 -6.67 2.19 5.46
N THR A 25 -7.50 1.28 4.96
CA THR A 25 -7.03 0.17 4.12
C THR A 25 -6.50 0.68 2.77
N GLY A 26 -7.14 1.71 2.20
CA GLY A 26 -6.73 2.31 0.93
C GLY A 26 -5.32 2.90 0.96
N ILE A 27 -4.91 3.51 2.07
CA ILE A 27 -3.55 4.05 2.25
C ILE A 27 -2.47 2.97 2.12
N TRP A 28 -2.71 1.76 2.63
CA TRP A 28 -1.77 0.64 2.48
C TRP A 28 -1.66 0.16 1.03
N SER A 29 -2.78 0.19 0.29
CA SER A 29 -2.77 -0.13 -1.14
C SER A 29 -1.94 0.88 -1.94
N TYR A 30 -2.03 2.18 -1.62
CA TYR A 30 -1.18 3.19 -2.25
C TYR A 30 0.31 2.94 -2.00
N LEU A 31 0.68 2.59 -0.76
CA LEU A 31 2.05 2.22 -0.44
C LEU A 31 2.49 0.99 -1.25
N GLY A 32 1.66 -0.05 -1.31
CA GLY A 32 1.96 -1.26 -2.07
C GLY A 32 2.09 -1.03 -3.57
N ILE A 33 1.29 -0.13 -4.15
CA ILE A 33 1.42 0.26 -5.57
C ILE A 33 2.77 0.95 -5.79
N GLY A 34 3.16 1.87 -4.91
CA GLY A 34 4.46 2.55 -5.01
C GLY A 34 5.63 1.57 -4.96
N VAL A 35 5.58 0.61 -4.03
CA VAL A 35 6.60 -0.45 -3.90
C VAL A 35 6.63 -1.36 -5.12
N GLY A 36 5.47 -1.82 -5.57
CA GLY A 36 5.37 -2.72 -6.72
C GLY A 36 5.89 -2.07 -8.01
N LEU A 37 5.56 -0.79 -8.24
CA LEU A 37 6.11 -0.03 -9.36
C LEU A 37 7.62 0.13 -9.28
N PHE A 38 8.15 0.45 -8.09
CA PHE A 38 9.59 0.59 -7.90
C PHE A 38 10.33 -0.73 -8.17
N LEU A 39 9.85 -1.85 -7.61
CA LEU A 39 10.42 -3.17 -7.85
C LEU A 39 10.35 -3.58 -9.33
N MET A 40 9.27 -3.22 -10.01
CA MET A 40 9.11 -3.46 -11.44
C MET A 40 10.12 -2.66 -12.26
N LEU A 41 10.36 -1.39 -11.93
CA LEU A 41 11.38 -0.56 -12.58
C LEU A 41 12.79 -1.09 -12.34
N ASP A 42 13.11 -1.43 -11.09
CA ASP A 42 14.41 -2.02 -10.74
C ASP A 42 14.65 -3.33 -11.47
N TYR A 43 13.61 -4.18 -11.57
CA TYR A 43 13.67 -5.43 -12.33
C TYR A 43 13.91 -5.19 -13.83
N VAL A 44 13.19 -4.26 -14.46
CA VAL A 44 13.42 -3.88 -15.87
C VAL A 44 14.85 -3.38 -16.08
N TYR A 45 15.36 -2.55 -15.17
CA TYR A 45 16.71 -2.03 -15.24
C TYR A 45 17.76 -3.14 -15.09
N SER A 46 17.53 -4.09 -14.16
CA SER A 46 18.42 -5.23 -13.92
C SER A 46 18.48 -6.22 -15.08
N LEU A 47 17.42 -6.28 -15.89
CA LEU A 47 17.28 -7.27 -16.96
C LEU A 47 18.11 -6.94 -18.21
N ASP A 48 18.66 -5.72 -18.33
CA ASP A 48 19.48 -5.24 -19.47
C ASP A 48 18.98 -5.77 -20.83
N LEU A 49 17.65 -5.75 -21.01
CA LEU A 49 17.01 -6.39 -22.14
C LEU A 49 17.36 -5.62 -23.41
N LYS A 50 18.00 -6.31 -24.36
CA LYS A 50 18.25 -5.75 -25.67
C LYS A 50 16.91 -5.43 -26.36
N PRO A 51 16.77 -4.25 -26.98
CA PRO A 51 15.54 -3.89 -27.66
C PRO A 51 15.22 -4.91 -28.76
N GLY A 52 14.11 -5.64 -28.59
CA GLY A 52 13.62 -6.65 -29.54
C GLY A 52 13.57 -8.09 -29.03
N GLU A 53 14.12 -8.39 -27.85
CA GLU A 53 13.92 -9.69 -27.19
C GLU A 53 12.52 -9.74 -26.55
N LYS A 54 11.74 -10.76 -26.91
CA LYS A 54 10.44 -10.99 -26.27
C LYS A 54 10.68 -11.54 -24.87
N PRO A 55 10.04 -10.99 -23.83
CA PRO A 55 10.15 -11.56 -22.50
C PRO A 55 9.65 -13.01 -22.51
N SER A 56 10.36 -13.88 -21.78
CA SER A 56 9.91 -15.24 -21.55
C SER A 56 8.66 -15.21 -20.67
N TRP A 57 7.78 -16.21 -20.80
CA TRP A 57 6.58 -16.33 -19.96
C TRP A 57 6.90 -16.31 -18.45
N GLU A 58 8.09 -16.81 -18.08
CA GLU A 58 8.60 -16.78 -16.71
C GLU A 58 8.85 -15.35 -16.22
N GLN A 59 9.35 -14.47 -17.10
CA GLN A 59 9.59 -13.06 -16.79
C GLN A 59 8.28 -12.32 -16.61
N ASP A 60 7.24 -12.62 -17.40
CA ASP A 60 5.90 -12.03 -17.23
C ASP A 60 5.27 -12.40 -15.88
N VAL A 61 5.46 -13.65 -15.43
CA VAL A 61 4.98 -14.10 -14.12
C VAL A 61 5.72 -13.37 -13.00
N VAL A 62 7.05 -13.24 -13.11
CA VAL A 62 7.85 -12.48 -12.14
C VAL A 62 7.39 -11.02 -12.12
N PHE A 63 7.15 -10.42 -13.28
CA PHE A 63 6.65 -9.05 -13.41
C PHE A 63 5.31 -8.85 -12.71
N CYS A 64 4.35 -9.74 -12.97
CA CYS A 64 3.05 -9.72 -12.31
C CYS A 64 3.19 -9.90 -10.80
N SER A 65 4.09 -10.78 -10.35
CA SER A 65 4.30 -11.05 -8.92
C SER A 65 4.95 -9.88 -8.19
N LEU A 66 5.88 -9.17 -8.83
CA LEU A 66 6.54 -7.98 -8.28
C LEU A 66 5.57 -6.81 -8.16
N LEU A 67 4.61 -6.70 -9.07
CA LEU A 67 3.58 -5.66 -9.00
C LEU A 67 2.49 -6.01 -7.98
N LEU A 68 1.90 -7.20 -8.09
CA LEU A 68 0.72 -7.59 -7.31
C LEU A 68 1.05 -8.08 -5.90
N GLY A 69 2.23 -8.67 -5.70
CA GLY A 69 2.66 -9.22 -4.42
C GLY A 69 2.70 -8.17 -3.30
N PRO A 70 3.42 -7.05 -3.48
CA PRO A 70 3.48 -5.98 -2.48
C PRO A 70 2.12 -5.34 -2.22
N ILE A 71 1.31 -5.14 -3.27
CA ILE A 71 -0.05 -4.61 -3.15
C ILE A 71 -0.89 -5.54 -2.27
N ALA A 72 -0.96 -6.82 -2.61
CA ALA A 72 -1.75 -7.79 -1.86
C ALA A 72 -1.29 -7.92 -0.40
N LEU A 73 0.02 -8.01 -0.15
CA LEU A 73 0.57 -8.13 1.19
C LEU A 73 0.25 -6.91 2.06
N LEU A 74 0.46 -5.70 1.55
CA LEU A 74 0.22 -4.48 2.32
C LEU A 74 -1.27 -4.20 2.51
N SER A 75 -2.12 -4.48 1.51
CA SER A 75 -3.57 -4.38 1.66
C SER A 75 -4.10 -5.35 2.73
N LEU A 76 -3.61 -6.60 2.77
CA LEU A 76 -3.97 -7.56 3.82
C LEU A 76 -3.50 -7.10 5.20
N LEU A 77 -2.30 -6.52 5.29
CA LEU A 77 -1.78 -5.96 6.54
C LEU A 77 -2.64 -4.81 7.04
N GLY A 78 -3.02 -3.90 6.14
CA GLY A 78 -3.90 -2.78 6.44
C GLY A 78 -5.29 -3.22 6.91
N GLU A 79 -5.83 -4.26 6.27
CA GLU A 79 -7.13 -4.82 6.65
C GLU A 79 -7.09 -5.46 8.06
N GLU A 80 -6.04 -6.24 8.36
CA GLU A 80 -5.92 -6.87 9.68
C GLU A 80 -5.71 -5.83 10.78
N LEU A 81 -4.87 -4.81 10.55
CA LEU A 81 -4.68 -3.72 11.51
C LEU A 81 -5.95 -2.89 11.72
N ALA A 82 -6.70 -2.59 10.66
CA ALA A 82 -8.00 -1.94 10.77
C ALA A 82 -9.00 -2.80 11.57
N ARG A 83 -8.97 -4.12 11.36
CA ARG A 83 -9.79 -5.08 12.12
C ARG A 83 -9.40 -5.13 13.60
N GLU A 84 -8.12 -4.99 13.94
CA GLU A 84 -7.66 -4.94 15.34
C GLU A 84 -8.04 -3.64 16.05
N ILE A 85 -8.03 -2.50 15.33
CA ILE A 85 -8.59 -1.24 15.85
C ILE A 85 -10.08 -1.41 16.18
N ARG A 86 -10.86 -2.05 15.29
CA ARG A 86 -12.29 -2.30 15.55
C ARG A 86 -12.55 -3.17 16.77
N LYS A 87 -11.67 -4.15 17.03
CA LYS A 87 -11.75 -5.01 18.22
C LYS A 87 -11.36 -4.26 19.51
N GLY A 88 -10.98 -2.98 19.43
CA GLY A 88 -10.48 -2.19 20.54
C GLY A 88 -9.14 -2.70 21.10
N LYS A 89 -8.47 -3.60 20.37
CA LYS A 89 -7.19 -4.21 20.78
C LYS A 89 -6.01 -3.31 20.45
N LEU A 90 -6.18 -2.43 19.47
CA LEU A 90 -5.12 -1.59 18.93
C LEU A 90 -5.60 -0.14 18.85
N SER A 91 -4.74 0.79 19.26
CA SER A 91 -5.07 2.22 19.19
C SER A 91 -4.74 2.78 17.80
N TYR A 92 -5.44 3.84 17.38
CA TYR A 92 -5.08 4.57 16.16
C TYR A 92 -3.63 5.07 16.18
N SER A 93 -3.06 5.39 17.34
CA SER A 93 -1.65 5.77 17.46
C SER A 93 -0.73 4.61 17.06
N THR A 94 -1.00 3.41 17.56
CA THR A 94 -0.23 2.21 17.23
C THR A 94 -0.33 1.86 15.74
N TYR A 95 -1.50 2.05 15.14
CA TYR A 95 -1.71 1.86 13.70
C TYR A 95 -0.79 2.77 12.89
N TRP A 96 -0.80 4.07 13.16
CA TRP A 96 0.03 5.03 12.43
C TRP A 96 1.52 4.79 12.67
N SER A 97 1.93 4.46 13.90
CA SER A 97 3.32 4.08 14.18
C SER A 97 3.77 2.87 13.38
N THR A 98 2.92 1.85 13.27
CA THR A 98 3.20 0.65 12.46
C THR A 98 3.30 1.00 10.98
N PHE A 99 2.37 1.82 10.48
CA PHE A 99 2.40 2.31 9.10
C PHE A 99 3.72 3.03 8.78
N PHE A 100 4.15 3.97 9.63
CA PHE A 100 5.42 4.69 9.42
C PHE A 100 6.63 3.77 9.53
N ALA A 101 6.64 2.82 10.48
CA ALA A 101 7.73 1.86 10.62
C ALA A 101 7.85 0.96 9.38
N VAL A 102 6.73 0.45 8.86
CA VAL A 102 6.71 -0.36 7.63
C VAL A 102 7.14 0.49 6.44
N THR A 103 6.63 1.72 6.30
CA THR A 103 7.02 2.64 5.22
C THR A 103 8.52 2.92 5.26
N ALA A 104 9.09 3.21 6.43
CA ALA A 104 10.52 3.44 6.59
C ALA A 104 11.37 2.20 6.26
N ALA A 105 10.93 1.02 6.70
CA ALA A 105 11.60 -0.25 6.39
C ALA A 105 11.57 -0.54 4.88
N VAL A 106 10.43 -0.32 4.24
CA VAL A 106 10.26 -0.45 2.79
C VAL A 106 11.18 0.52 2.05
N CYS A 107 11.18 1.81 2.39
CA CYS A 107 12.06 2.79 1.74
C CYS A 107 13.53 2.41 1.89
N THR A 108 13.92 1.91 3.08
CA THR A 108 15.28 1.43 3.35
C THR A 108 15.62 0.21 2.50
N PHE A 109 14.68 -0.74 2.40
CA PHE A 109 14.87 -1.98 1.63
C PHE A 109 14.98 -1.71 0.13
N LEU A 110 14.16 -0.80 -0.39
CA LEU A 110 14.23 -0.34 -1.78
C LEU A 110 15.48 0.50 -2.08
N GLY A 111 16.35 0.73 -1.10
CA GLY A 111 17.55 1.55 -1.29
C GLY A 111 17.25 3.02 -1.54
N ILE A 112 16.00 3.47 -1.35
CA ILE A 112 15.58 4.88 -1.42
C ILE A 112 16.10 5.57 -0.16
N THR A 113 17.42 5.72 -0.11
CA THR A 113 18.14 6.40 0.96
C THR A 113 18.35 7.87 0.62
N SER A 114 18.13 8.27 -0.64
CA SER A 114 18.27 9.65 -1.12
C SER A 114 17.29 9.97 -2.26
N ILE A 115 16.79 11.22 -2.30
CA ILE A 115 16.04 11.81 -3.42
C ILE A 115 16.85 11.74 -4.73
N GLU A 116 18.18 11.65 -4.64
CA GLU A 116 19.08 11.59 -5.78
C GLU A 116 18.92 10.31 -6.61
N ASP A 117 18.52 9.17 -6.02
CA ASP A 117 18.32 7.93 -6.80
C ASP A 117 17.02 7.97 -7.61
N VAL A 118 15.97 8.58 -7.05
CA VAL A 118 14.72 8.86 -7.80
C VAL A 118 15.00 9.85 -8.93
N LYS A 119 15.83 10.87 -8.68
CA LYS A 119 16.22 11.85 -9.70
C LYS A 119 17.06 11.23 -10.82
N LYS A 120 17.98 10.32 -10.52
CA LYS A 120 18.77 9.60 -11.55
C LYS A 120 17.88 8.73 -12.44
N ILE A 121 16.89 8.06 -11.87
CA ILE A 121 15.92 7.26 -12.64
C ILE A 121 15.12 8.18 -13.57
N PHE A 122 14.66 9.35 -13.09
CA PHE A 122 13.91 10.31 -13.89
C PHE A 122 14.77 10.98 -14.99
N ASP A 123 16.01 11.38 -14.68
CA ASP A 123 16.96 11.94 -15.66
C ASP A 123 17.34 10.91 -16.75
N SER A 124 17.35 9.61 -16.43
CA SER A 124 17.63 8.56 -17.42
C SER A 124 16.49 8.36 -18.44
N TRP A 125 15.34 9.00 -18.22
CA TRP A 125 14.13 8.91 -19.05
C TRP A 125 13.91 10.14 -19.93
N ASP A 126 14.76 11.17 -19.82
CA ASP A 126 14.74 12.33 -20.72
C ASP A 126 15.53 11.96 -21.98
N TRP A 127 14.81 11.57 -23.04
CA TRP A 127 15.34 11.37 -24.39
C TRP A 127 15.31 12.68 -25.20
#